data_AF-A0A0K2ZQ50-F1
#
_entry.id   AF-A0A0K2ZQ50-F1
#
_cell.length_a   1.000
_cell.length_b   1.000
_cell.length_c   1.000
_cell.angle_alpha   90.00
_cell.angle_beta   90.00
_cell.angle_gamma   90.00
#
_symmetry.space_group_name_H-M   'P 1'
#
loop_
_entity.id
_entity.type
_entity.pdbx_description
1 polymer ?
#
loop_
_entity_poly.entity_id
_entity_poly.type
_entity_poly.pdbx_seq_one_letter_code
_entity_poly.pdbx_strand_id
1 'polypeptide(L)' 'MIGCMLESSISVAAAVHLAVAKADVITKVDLEGPSLGLFDPVDGGVLFKESQITITDAPGLGIREIRGLELLPPRG' A
#
# COMPACT_ATOMS: atom_id res chain seq x y z
N MET A 1 9.94 -12.51 6.24
CA MET A 1 8.99 -12.48 5.11
C MET A 1 7.77 -11.71 5.55
N ILE A 2 7.16 -10.93 4.66
CA ILE A 2 5.90 -10.22 4.91
C ILE A 2 4.95 -10.46 3.74
N GLY A 3 3.66 -10.63 4.05
CA GLY A 3 2.60 -10.87 3.07
C GLY A 3 1.46 -9.86 3.20
N CYS A 4 0.42 -10.01 2.40
CA CYS A 4 -0.86 -9.30 2.53
C CYS A 4 -2.05 -10.26 2.39
N MET A 5 -3.24 -9.87 2.88
CA MET A 5 -4.50 -10.49 2.44
C MET A 5 -4.94 -9.92 1.08
N LEU A 6 -6.19 -10.15 0.67
CA LEU A 6 -6.84 -9.40 -0.42
C LEU A 6 -7.09 -7.95 0.01
N GLU A 7 -6.02 -7.18 0.05
CA GLU A 7 -5.97 -5.81 0.56
C GLU A 7 -5.64 -4.82 -0.55
N SER A 8 -6.04 -3.56 -0.35
CA SER A 8 -5.74 -2.47 -1.26
C SER A 8 -4.30 -1.95 -1.15
N SER A 9 -3.91 -1.07 -2.07
CA SER A 9 -2.60 -0.43 -2.11
C SER A 9 -2.26 0.35 -0.83
N ILE A 10 -3.24 0.75 -0.03
CA ILE A 10 -3.03 1.38 1.29
C ILE A 10 -2.31 0.44 2.25
N SER A 11 -2.82 -0.79 2.39
CA SER A 11 -2.23 -1.77 3.30
C SER A 11 -0.85 -2.19 2.82
N VAL A 12 -0.70 -2.39 1.50
CA VAL A 12 0.59 -2.72 0.90
C VAL A 12 1.60 -1.59 1.09
N ALA A 13 1.23 -0.32 0.94
CA ALA A 13 2.14 0.79 1.24
C ALA A 13 2.68 0.69 2.67
N ALA A 14 1.82 0.42 3.66
CA ALA A 14 2.24 0.22 5.05
C ALA A 14 3.19 -0.99 5.21
N ALA A 15 2.86 -2.11 4.57
CA ALA A 15 3.70 -3.32 4.61
C ALA A 15 5.08 -3.10 3.97
N VAL A 16 5.16 -2.39 2.84
CA VAL A 16 6.40 -2.07 2.14
C VAL A 16 7.28 -1.14 2.98
N HIS A 17 6.69 -0.12 3.63
CA HIS A 17 7.44 0.74 4.55
C HIS A 17 8.09 -0.07 5.69
N LEU A 18 7.36 -1.02 6.28
CA LEU A 18 7.92 -1.93 7.29
C LEU A 18 9.01 -2.84 6.72
N ALA A 19 8.79 -3.41 5.52
CA ALA A 19 9.73 -4.28 4.86
C ALA A 19 11.07 -3.60 4.59
N VAL A 20 11.04 -2.37 4.06
CA VAL A 20 12.24 -1.57 3.78
C VAL A 20 12.94 -1.13 5.06
N ALA A 21 12.19 -0.72 6.09
CA ALA A 21 12.76 -0.32 7.38
C ALA A 21 13.43 -1.47 8.15
N LYS A 22 13.13 -2.74 7.79
CA LYS A 22 13.67 -3.95 8.40
C LYS A 22 14.24 -4.89 7.34
N ALA A 23 14.87 -4.36 6.30
CA ALA A 23 15.34 -5.12 5.15
C ALA A 23 16.37 -6.21 5.50
N ASP A 24 17.07 -6.08 6.63
CA ASP A 24 17.97 -7.09 7.21
C ASP A 24 17.24 -8.33 7.76
N VAL A 25 15.96 -8.19 8.10
CA VAL A 25 15.11 -9.26 8.67
C VAL A 25 14.02 -9.71 7.68
N ILE A 26 13.40 -8.77 6.97
CA ILE A 26 12.32 -9.00 6.01
C ILE A 26 12.93 -9.05 4.60
N THR A 27 13.49 -10.20 4.26
CA THR A 27 14.21 -10.42 2.98
C THR A 27 13.32 -10.93 1.84
N LYS A 28 12.04 -11.19 2.12
CA LYS A 28 11.04 -11.71 1.16
C LYS A 28 9.72 -10.98 1.35
N VAL A 29 9.08 -10.65 0.24
CA VAL A 29 7.81 -9.92 0.19
C VAL A 29 6.82 -10.67 -0.70
N ASP A 30 5.57 -10.73 -0.29
CA ASP A 30 4.42 -11.23 -1.05
C ASP A 30 3.30 -10.20 -0.95
N LEU A 31 3.34 -9.18 -1.82
CA LEU A 31 2.53 -7.97 -1.69
C LEU A 31 1.79 -7.64 -2.99
N GLU A 32 1.22 -8.67 -3.60
CA GLU A 32 0.51 -8.62 -4.88
C GLU A 32 -1.00 -8.38 -4.77
N GLY A 33 -1.54 -8.29 -3.54
CA GLY A 33 -2.97 -8.06 -3.27
C GLY A 33 -3.63 -6.96 -4.12
N PRO A 34 -3.03 -5.75 -4.25
CA PRO A 34 -3.58 -4.67 -5.07
C PRO A 34 -3.69 -5.02 -6.55
N SER A 35 -2.78 -5.85 -7.06
CA SER A 35 -2.75 -6.28 -8.48
C SER A 35 -3.90 -7.23 -8.82
N LEU A 36 -4.55 -7.82 -7.82
CA LEU A 36 -5.70 -8.71 -8.00
C LEU A 36 -7.03 -7.93 -8.09
N GLY A 37 -7.02 -6.64 -7.78
CA GLY A 37 -8.17 -5.76 -7.92
C GLY A 37 -8.45 -5.39 -9.37
N LEU A 38 -9.72 -5.17 -9.73
CA LEU A 38 -10.11 -4.66 -11.05
C LEU A 38 -9.58 -3.24 -11.30
N PHE A 39 -9.47 -2.45 -10.24
CA PHE A 39 -8.91 -1.11 -10.24
C PHE A 39 -8.38 -0.77 -8.84
N ASP A 40 -7.43 0.16 -8.79
CA ASP A 40 -7.00 0.78 -7.53
C ASP A 40 -7.66 2.18 -7.42
N PRO A 41 -8.51 2.47 -6.42
CA PRO A 41 -9.10 3.81 -6.24
C PRO A 41 -8.14 4.82 -5.62
N VAL A 42 -6.98 4.39 -5.12
CA VAL A 42 -6.02 5.24 -4.40
C VAL A 42 -5.16 6.01 -5.40
N ASP A 43 -4.88 7.27 -5.10
CA ASP A 43 -3.82 8.04 -5.75
C ASP A 43 -2.69 8.32 -4.76
N GLY A 44 -1.44 8.22 -5.24
CA GLY A 44 -0.23 8.23 -4.40
C GLY A 44 0.13 6.84 -3.88
N GLY A 45 0.81 6.79 -2.75
CA GLY A 45 1.28 5.55 -2.13
C GLY A 45 2.67 5.12 -2.59
N VAL A 46 2.83 3.81 -2.74
CA VAL A 46 3.99 3.17 -3.35
C VAL A 46 3.74 2.91 -4.83
N LEU A 47 4.79 2.93 -5.65
CA LEU A 47 4.68 2.69 -7.09
C LEU A 47 4.86 1.22 -7.40
N PHE A 48 3.87 0.63 -8.06
CA PHE A 48 3.93 -0.74 -8.57
C PHE A 48 4.42 -0.74 -10.01
N LYS A 49 5.44 -1.55 -10.30
CA LYS A 49 5.91 -1.84 -11.65
C LYS A 49 6.21 -3.33 -11.74
N GLU A 50 5.22 -4.10 -12.17
CA GLU A 50 5.27 -5.56 -12.20
C GLU A 50 5.68 -6.12 -10.82
N SER A 51 6.82 -6.79 -10.71
CA SER A 51 7.34 -7.34 -9.44
C SER A 51 8.08 -6.32 -8.57
N GLN A 52 8.24 -5.08 -9.03
CA GLN A 52 8.94 -4.03 -8.28
C GLN A 52 7.94 -3.12 -7.57
N ILE A 53 8.24 -2.82 -6.30
CA ILE A 53 7.49 -1.85 -5.51
C ILE A 53 8.47 -0.77 -5.02
N THR A 54 8.20 0.49 -5.33
CA THR A 54 9.07 1.63 -4.99
C THR A 54 8.38 2.55 -4.00
N ILE A 55 9.06 2.85 -2.88
CA ILE A 55 8.62 3.89 -1.93
C ILE A 55 8.98 5.26 -2.51
N THR A 56 8.09 6.25 -2.33
CA THR A 56 8.32 7.64 -2.75
C THR A 56 8.81 8.50 -1.58
N ASP A 57 9.29 9.71 -1.86
CA ASP A 57 9.68 10.68 -0.83
C ASP A 57 8.50 11.42 -0.19
N ALA A 58 7.25 11.06 -0.54
CA ALA A 58 6.07 11.65 0.07
C ALA A 58 5.95 11.26 1.55
N PRO A 59 5.50 12.16 2.44
CA PRO A 59 5.40 11.88 3.86
C PRO A 59 4.33 10.83 4.19
N GLY A 60 4.52 10.12 5.30
CA GLY A 60 3.60 9.08 5.76
C GLY A 60 3.59 7.89 4.78
N LEU A 61 2.39 7.42 4.44
CA LEU A 61 2.21 6.36 3.43
C LEU A 61 2.20 6.90 1.99
N GLY A 62 2.35 8.22 1.79
CA GLY A 62 2.32 8.84 0.46
C GLY A 62 0.94 8.89 -0.22
N ILE A 63 -0.14 8.53 0.46
CA ILE A 63 -1.52 8.58 -0.08
C ILE A 63 -1.96 10.03 -0.24
N ARG A 64 -2.46 10.38 -1.43
CA ARG A 64 -2.94 11.72 -1.77
C ARG A 64 -4.45 11.80 -1.85
N GLU A 65 -5.10 10.80 -2.45
CA GLU A 65 -6.55 10.75 -2.64
C GLU A 65 -7.06 9.31 -2.60
N ILE A 66 -8.31 9.12 -2.20
CA ILE A 66 -9.07 7.89 -2.41
C ILE A 66 -10.33 8.27 -3.19
N ARG A 67 -10.41 7.86 -4.45
CA ARG A 67 -11.55 8.18 -5.32
C ARG A 67 -12.83 7.51 -4.81
N GLY A 68 -13.89 8.29 -4.62
CA GLY A 68 -15.16 7.81 -4.10
C GLY A 68 -15.18 7.56 -2.59
N LEU A 69 -14.24 8.12 -1.83
CA LEU A 69 -14.26 8.06 -0.38
C LEU A 69 -15.48 8.82 0.19
N GLU A 70 -16.37 8.09 0.85
CA GLU A 70 -17.48 8.65 1.61
C GLU A 70 -17.17 8.62 3.11
N LEU A 71 -17.20 9.78 3.75
CA LEU A 71 -17.03 9.86 5.19
C LEU A 71 -18.30 9.37 5.87
N LEU A 72 -18.12 8.54 6.90
CA LEU A 72 -19.23 8.15 7.76
C LEU A 72 -19.77 9.40 8.48
N PRO A 73 -21.09 9.49 8.68
CA PRO A 73 -21.65 10.56 9.50
C PRO A 73 -21.08 10.47 10.92
N PRO A 74 -20.86 11.61 11.59
CA PRO A 74 -20.39 11.61 12.96
C PRO A 74 -21.32 10.77 13.82
N ARG A 75 -20.76 9.80 14.54
CA ARG A 75 -21.50 9.07 15.56
C ARG A 75 -21.65 10.02 16.75
N GLY A 76 -22.90 10.43 17.03
CA GLY A 76 -23.25 11.16 18.25
C GLY A 76 -23.06 10.33 19.51
#